data_AF-A0A919NK50-F1
#
_entry.id   AF-A0A919NK50-F1
#
_cell.length_a   1.000
_cell.length_b   1.000
_cell.length_c   1.000
_cell.angle_alpha   90.00
_cell.angle_beta   90.00
_cell.angle_gamma   90.00
#
_symmetry.space_group_name_H-M   'P 1'
#
loop_
_entity.id
_entity.type
_entity.pdbx_description
1 polymer ?
#
loop_
_entity_poly.entity_id
_entity_poly.type
_entity_poly.pdbx_seq_one_letter_code
_entity_poly.pdbx_strand_id
1 'polypeptide(L)'
;MKLDRAVQELKSLKDAAAGPEVQRDGAVHDAWKAKAAAVMRQALGDESPTLQQFNKIGYHIGIYSGALGEAERDRQYFAQQVQRAAALIEAAIFEAELASDDGPPTPEAERPKTIFLVHGHDAARYDVARFVERITGMSPVILAEQASRGKTLVEKFEEHAADATYAIVLLTPDDVGRVKGAGSAADQPRARQNVVFELGFFFGKLGRDRVAVINSGVEKPSDVHGLNYIDYPGGKWQLELAKELHAAGISVDMARLF
;
A
#
# COMPACT_ATOMS: atom_id res chain seq x y z
N MET A 1 9.04 -11.55 -24.05
CA MET A 1 9.13 -13.04 -24.08
C MET A 1 9.88 -13.66 -22.89
N LYS A 2 11.14 -13.28 -22.56
CA LYS A 2 11.83 -13.81 -21.36
C LYS A 2 11.30 -13.24 -20.04
N LEU A 3 10.93 -11.96 -20.03
CA LEU A 3 10.40 -11.25 -18.87
C LEU A 3 8.98 -11.70 -18.51
N ASP A 4 8.09 -11.84 -19.51
CA ASP A 4 6.72 -12.36 -19.32
C ASP A 4 6.71 -13.74 -18.66
N ARG A 5 7.62 -14.63 -19.07
CA ARG A 5 7.77 -15.96 -18.45
C ARG A 5 8.22 -15.86 -17.00
N ALA A 6 9.16 -14.96 -16.69
CA ALA A 6 9.62 -14.75 -15.32
C ALA A 6 8.51 -14.20 -14.42
N VAL A 7 7.72 -13.23 -14.91
CA VAL A 7 6.56 -12.69 -14.20
C VAL A 7 5.52 -13.77 -13.89
N GLN A 8 5.19 -14.64 -14.87
CA GLN A 8 4.25 -15.74 -14.63
C GLN A 8 4.78 -16.74 -13.60
N GLU A 9 6.08 -17.04 -13.64
CA GLU A 9 6.70 -17.94 -12.66
C GLU A 9 6.70 -17.33 -11.24
N LEU A 10 6.96 -16.03 -11.12
CA LEU A 10 6.86 -15.31 -9.83
C LEU A 10 5.42 -15.32 -9.30
N LYS A 11 4.40 -15.18 -10.17
CA LYS A 11 2.99 -15.28 -9.77
C LYS A 11 2.68 -16.67 -9.18
N SER A 12 3.12 -17.73 -9.85
CA SER A 12 2.98 -19.10 -9.32
C SER A 12 3.71 -19.31 -7.99
N LEU A 13 4.91 -18.75 -7.83
CA LEU A 13 5.69 -18.85 -6.58
C LEU A 13 5.06 -18.06 -5.43
N LYS A 14 4.45 -16.90 -5.71
CA LYS A 14 3.65 -16.15 -4.74
C LYS A 14 2.47 -16.98 -4.25
N ASP A 15 1.74 -17.62 -5.15
CA ASP A 15 0.58 -18.44 -4.77
C ASP A 15 0.99 -19.67 -3.96
N ALA A 16 2.11 -20.31 -4.34
CA ALA A 16 2.69 -21.42 -3.59
C ALA A 16 3.07 -21.05 -2.14
N ALA A 17 3.41 -19.79 -1.87
CA ALA A 17 3.74 -19.32 -0.53
C ALA A 17 2.58 -19.43 0.47
N ALA A 18 1.32 -19.44 -0.01
CA ALA A 18 0.15 -19.67 0.84
C ALA A 18 -0.09 -21.17 1.15
N GLY A 19 0.60 -22.07 0.45
CA GLY A 19 0.45 -23.51 0.60
C GLY A 19 1.06 -24.05 1.90
N PRO A 20 0.46 -25.10 2.51
CA PRO A 20 0.92 -25.66 3.78
C PRO A 20 2.32 -26.28 3.72
N GLU A 21 2.81 -26.61 2.52
CA GLU A 21 4.13 -27.18 2.30
C GLU A 21 5.26 -26.14 2.36
N VAL A 22 4.99 -24.90 1.92
CA VAL A 22 5.95 -23.78 1.98
C VAL A 22 5.88 -23.07 3.34
N GLN A 23 4.74 -23.14 4.01
CA GLN A 23 4.51 -22.60 5.36
C GLN A 23 5.19 -23.41 6.48
N ARG A 24 5.98 -24.43 6.14
CA ARG A 24 6.72 -25.26 7.08
C ARG A 24 8.19 -25.29 6.73
N ASP A 25 9.02 -25.22 7.76
CA ASP A 25 10.45 -25.38 7.62
C ASP A 25 10.81 -26.77 7.07
N GLY A 26 11.76 -26.81 6.15
CA GLY A 26 12.20 -28.03 5.48
C GLY A 26 12.51 -27.86 3.99
N ALA A 27 12.84 -28.97 3.33
CA ALA A 27 13.38 -28.99 1.98
C ALA A 27 12.46 -28.35 0.92
N VAL A 28 11.13 -28.40 1.10
CA VAL A 28 10.18 -27.78 0.17
C VAL A 28 10.26 -26.26 0.22
N HIS A 29 10.33 -25.68 1.43
CA HIS A 29 10.52 -24.26 1.61
C HIS A 29 11.88 -23.80 1.05
N ASP A 30 12.96 -24.54 1.30
CA ASP A 30 14.29 -24.19 0.80
C ASP A 30 14.35 -24.18 -0.73
N ALA A 31 13.75 -25.19 -1.37
CA ALA A 31 13.62 -25.28 -2.81
C ALA A 31 12.79 -24.12 -3.38
N TRP A 32 11.66 -23.78 -2.72
CA TRP A 32 10.83 -22.63 -3.08
C TRP A 32 11.61 -21.31 -3.00
N LYS A 33 12.32 -21.07 -1.89
CA LYS A 33 13.13 -19.86 -1.67
C LYS A 33 14.23 -19.73 -2.73
N ALA A 34 14.94 -20.81 -3.01
CA ALA A 34 16.01 -20.82 -4.03
C ALA A 34 15.44 -20.52 -5.43
N LYS A 35 14.30 -21.11 -5.77
CA LYS A 35 13.62 -20.88 -7.05
C LYS A 35 13.14 -19.44 -7.17
N ALA A 36 12.51 -18.88 -6.13
CA ALA A 36 12.10 -17.47 -6.10
C ALA A 36 13.28 -16.51 -6.30
N ALA A 37 14.38 -16.71 -5.57
CA ALA A 37 15.57 -15.88 -5.75
C ALA A 37 16.15 -15.96 -7.18
N ALA A 38 16.16 -17.15 -7.79
CA ALA A 38 16.65 -17.33 -9.16
C ALA A 38 15.77 -16.60 -10.20
N VAL A 39 14.45 -16.70 -10.07
CA VAL A 39 13.52 -16.02 -10.98
C VAL A 39 13.55 -14.51 -10.78
N MET A 40 13.60 -14.02 -9.53
CA MET A 40 13.75 -12.60 -9.22
C MET A 40 15.04 -12.04 -9.81
N ARG A 41 16.17 -12.75 -9.68
CA ARG A 41 17.45 -12.37 -10.31
C ARG A 41 17.35 -12.28 -11.82
N GLN A 42 16.68 -13.24 -12.46
CA GLN A 42 16.49 -13.21 -13.90
C GLN A 42 15.61 -12.03 -14.35
N ALA A 43 14.58 -11.68 -13.58
CA ALA A 43 13.64 -10.62 -13.91
C ALA A 43 14.19 -9.21 -13.63
N LEU A 44 14.91 -9.03 -12.53
CA LEU A 44 15.29 -7.72 -11.99
C LEU A 44 16.79 -7.43 -12.07
N GLY A 45 17.63 -8.45 -12.28
CA GLY A 45 19.08 -8.35 -12.17
C GLY A 45 19.61 -8.52 -10.74
N ASP A 46 20.93 -8.73 -10.61
CA ASP A 46 21.59 -9.00 -9.33
C ASP A 46 21.61 -7.80 -8.37
N GLU A 47 21.61 -6.59 -8.93
CA GLU A 47 21.67 -5.34 -8.15
C GLU A 47 20.29 -4.87 -7.66
N SER A 48 19.21 -5.59 -7.97
CA SER A 48 17.86 -5.19 -7.54
C SER A 48 17.75 -5.15 -6.01
N PRO A 49 17.39 -3.99 -5.42
CA PRO A 49 17.20 -3.88 -3.99
C PRO A 49 16.12 -4.84 -3.46
N THR A 50 15.07 -5.10 -4.25
CA THR A 50 14.00 -6.05 -3.94
C THR A 50 14.54 -7.47 -3.77
N LEU A 51 15.44 -7.90 -4.67
CA LEU A 51 16.13 -9.19 -4.55
C LEU A 51 17.05 -9.24 -3.33
N GLN A 52 17.79 -8.17 -3.05
CA GLN A 52 18.66 -8.11 -1.87
C GLN A 52 17.88 -8.22 -0.57
N GLN A 53 16.73 -7.56 -0.47
CA GLN A 53 15.84 -7.68 0.69
C GLN A 53 15.28 -9.09 0.85
N PHE A 54 14.89 -9.74 -0.26
CA PHE A 54 14.39 -11.12 -0.23
C PHE A 54 15.44 -12.09 0.31
N ASN A 55 16.69 -11.95 -0.15
CA ASN A 55 17.79 -12.81 0.28
C ASN A 55 18.16 -12.63 1.77
N LYS A 56 17.87 -11.45 2.35
CA LYS A 56 18.15 -11.14 3.77
C LYS A 56 17.11 -11.69 4.74
N ILE A 57 16.00 -12.27 4.28
CA ILE A 57 14.99 -12.86 5.18
C ILE A 57 15.58 -14.06 5.92
N GLY A 58 15.63 -13.95 7.25
CA GLY A 58 15.89 -15.05 8.17
C GLY A 58 14.59 -15.67 8.67
N TYR A 59 14.53 -17.00 8.72
CA TYR A 59 13.30 -17.76 9.01
C TYR A 59 13.29 -18.39 10.41
N HIS A 60 14.35 -18.21 11.19
CA HIS A 60 14.51 -18.83 12.51
C HIS A 60 14.76 -17.77 13.58
N ILE A 61 14.23 -18.02 14.78
CA ILE A 61 14.54 -17.26 16.00
C ILE A 61 15.80 -17.88 16.60
N GLY A 62 16.88 -17.11 16.77
CA GLY A 62 18.18 -17.59 17.27
C GLY A 62 18.24 -17.89 18.77
N ILE A 63 17.11 -18.14 19.44
CA ILE A 63 17.02 -18.32 20.90
C ILE A 63 16.25 -19.60 21.21
N TYR A 64 16.96 -20.63 21.65
CA TYR A 64 16.37 -21.86 22.22
C TYR A 64 16.47 -21.79 23.75
N SER A 65 15.32 -21.69 24.44
CA SER A 65 15.28 -21.70 25.91
C SER A 65 14.52 -22.90 26.51
N GLY A 66 13.91 -23.76 25.67
CA GLY A 66 13.13 -24.93 26.10
C GLY A 66 11.79 -24.59 26.75
N ALA A 67 11.36 -23.33 26.67
CA ALA A 67 10.14 -22.85 27.31
C ALA A 67 8.86 -23.39 26.63
N LEU A 68 7.82 -23.64 27.43
CA LEU A 68 6.48 -23.96 26.93
C LEU A 68 6.00 -22.87 25.95
N GLY A 69 5.56 -23.30 24.76
CA GLY A 69 5.09 -22.41 23.70
C GLY A 69 6.17 -21.88 22.74
N GLU A 70 7.44 -22.29 22.88
CA GLU A 70 8.49 -21.99 21.87
C GLU A 70 8.14 -22.50 20.48
N ALA A 71 7.80 -23.79 20.36
CA ALA A 71 7.49 -24.38 19.06
C ALA A 71 6.31 -23.71 18.33
N GLU A 72 5.36 -23.13 19.07
CA GLU A 72 4.25 -22.37 18.49
C GLU A 72 4.69 -20.98 18.04
N ARG A 73 5.53 -20.30 18.84
CA ARG A 73 6.13 -19.01 18.47
C ARG A 73 7.03 -19.14 17.24
N ASP A 74 7.83 -20.20 17.15
CA ASP A 74 8.70 -20.46 16.00
C ASP A 74 7.88 -20.69 14.73
N ARG A 75 6.79 -21.47 14.82
CA ARG A 75 5.85 -21.66 13.69
C ARG A 75 5.22 -20.36 13.23
N GLN A 76 4.75 -19.53 14.16
CA GLN A 76 4.15 -18.24 13.84
C GLN A 76 5.16 -17.28 13.21
N TYR A 77 6.38 -17.22 13.75
CA TYR A 77 7.46 -16.42 13.19
C TYR A 77 7.81 -16.87 11.77
N PHE A 78 8.00 -18.17 11.56
CA PHE A 78 8.28 -18.74 10.24
C PHE A 78 7.20 -18.36 9.22
N ALA A 79 5.93 -18.55 9.58
CA ALA A 79 4.79 -18.18 8.73
C ALA A 79 4.81 -16.68 8.39
N GLN A 80 5.13 -15.80 9.36
CA GLN A 80 5.27 -14.37 9.12
C GLN A 80 6.41 -14.05 8.13
N GLN A 81 7.54 -14.74 8.21
CA GLN A 81 8.66 -14.55 7.28
C GLN A 81 8.33 -15.05 5.86
N VAL A 82 7.57 -16.14 5.72
CA VAL A 82 7.05 -16.59 4.42
C VAL A 82 6.10 -15.55 3.82
N GLN A 83 5.23 -14.94 4.63
CA GLN A 83 4.36 -13.85 4.17
C GLN A 83 5.16 -12.62 3.72
N ARG A 84 6.22 -12.25 4.44
CA ARG A 84 7.13 -11.17 4.05
C ARG A 84 7.83 -11.47 2.72
N ALA A 85 8.30 -12.71 2.54
CA ALA A 85 8.91 -13.15 1.30
C ALA A 85 7.92 -13.11 0.12
N ALA A 86 6.66 -13.51 0.33
CA ALA A 86 5.60 -13.41 -0.66
C ALA A 86 5.28 -11.94 -1.04
N ALA A 87 5.38 -11.00 -0.09
CA ALA A 87 5.24 -9.57 -0.37
C ALA A 87 6.38 -9.04 -1.25
N LEU A 88 7.62 -9.50 -1.03
CA LEU A 88 8.77 -9.13 -1.87
C LEU A 88 8.71 -9.76 -3.27
N ILE A 89 8.22 -10.99 -3.40
CA ILE A 89 7.94 -11.60 -4.71
C ILE A 89 6.90 -10.77 -5.48
N GLU A 90 5.89 -10.25 -4.78
CA GLU A 90 4.90 -9.38 -5.41
C GLU A 90 5.47 -8.02 -5.84
N ALA A 91 6.33 -7.42 -5.01
CA ALA A 91 7.07 -6.22 -5.40
C ALA A 91 7.96 -6.48 -6.64
N ALA A 92 8.59 -7.66 -6.71
CA ALA A 92 9.39 -8.07 -7.86
C ALA A 92 8.56 -8.29 -9.14
N ILE A 93 7.36 -8.85 -9.03
CA ILE A 93 6.42 -8.94 -10.16
C ILE A 93 6.13 -7.55 -10.69
N PHE A 94 5.79 -6.63 -9.80
CA PHE A 94 5.47 -5.25 -10.18
C PHE A 94 6.67 -4.55 -10.82
N GLU A 95 7.85 -4.58 -10.21
CA GLU A 95 9.07 -3.98 -10.77
C GLU A 95 9.42 -4.55 -12.17
N ALA A 96 9.24 -5.86 -12.36
CA ALA A 96 9.43 -6.49 -13.67
C ALA A 96 8.36 -6.05 -14.69
N GLU A 97 7.11 -5.90 -14.27
CA GLU A 97 6.01 -5.39 -15.11
C GLU A 97 6.25 -3.93 -15.52
N LEU A 98 6.80 -3.10 -14.62
CA LEU A 98 7.22 -1.72 -14.94
C LEU A 98 8.33 -1.66 -15.99
N ALA A 99 9.29 -2.58 -15.93
CA ALA A 99 10.39 -2.62 -16.89
C ALA A 99 9.94 -3.10 -18.29
N SER A 100 8.78 -3.76 -18.40
CA SER A 100 8.19 -4.18 -19.67
C SER A 100 7.26 -3.16 -20.32
N ASP A 101 6.77 -2.16 -19.58
CA ASP A 101 5.77 -1.20 -20.07
C ASP A 101 6.46 0.08 -20.54
N ASP A 102 6.36 0.39 -21.83
CA ASP A 102 6.54 1.76 -22.32
C ASP A 102 5.35 2.57 -21.77
N GLY A 103 5.52 3.12 -20.56
CA GLY A 103 4.45 3.81 -19.83
C GLY A 103 3.76 4.92 -20.66
N PRO A 104 2.54 5.33 -20.26
CA PRO A 104 1.75 6.30 -21.02
C PRO A 104 2.55 7.59 -21.27
N PRO A 105 2.30 8.26 -22.42
CA PRO A 105 3.15 9.34 -22.89
C PRO A 105 3.26 10.42 -21.83
N THR A 106 4.51 10.75 -21.46
CA THR A 106 4.86 11.90 -20.62
C THR A 106 4.07 13.14 -21.03
N PRO A 107 3.19 13.67 -20.15
CA PRO A 107 2.64 15.01 -20.35
C PRO A 107 3.48 16.01 -19.54
N GLU A 108 4.07 16.93 -20.29
CA GLU A 108 4.34 18.34 -19.97
C GLU A 108 5.07 18.71 -18.66
N ALA A 109 6.25 19.31 -18.86
CA ALA A 109 6.94 20.29 -18.03
C ALA A 109 6.49 20.43 -16.56
N GLU A 110 7.39 19.98 -15.68
CA GLU A 110 7.52 20.19 -14.23
C GLU A 110 6.65 21.30 -13.62
N ARG A 111 5.37 21.00 -13.37
CA ARG A 111 4.68 21.59 -12.22
C ARG A 111 5.10 20.81 -10.98
N PRO A 112 5.30 21.46 -9.82
CA PRO A 112 5.60 20.74 -8.58
C PRO A 112 4.46 19.76 -8.29
N LYS A 113 4.78 18.47 -8.31
CA LYS A 113 3.82 17.39 -8.07
C LYS A 113 3.46 17.39 -6.59
N THR A 114 2.28 17.88 -6.23
CA THR A 114 1.83 17.88 -4.83
C THR A 114 0.92 16.67 -4.59
N ILE A 115 1.25 15.88 -3.57
CA ILE A 115 0.40 14.79 -3.07
C ILE A 115 -0.33 15.29 -1.83
N PHE A 116 -1.67 15.27 -1.85
CA PHE A 116 -2.48 15.59 -0.68
C PHE A 116 -2.73 14.35 0.17
N LEU A 117 -2.65 14.49 1.50
CA LEU A 117 -3.11 13.48 2.44
C LEU A 117 -4.29 14.02 3.23
N VAL A 118 -5.46 13.46 2.95
CA VAL A 118 -6.71 13.74 3.65
C VAL A 118 -6.93 12.68 4.72
N HIS A 119 -7.26 13.09 5.95
CA HIS A 119 -7.41 12.16 7.06
C HIS A 119 -8.33 12.72 8.16
N GLY A 120 -8.83 11.84 9.03
CA GLY A 120 -9.56 12.22 10.25
C GLY A 120 -8.63 12.59 11.42
N HIS A 121 -9.00 12.34 12.66
CA HIS A 121 -8.13 12.61 13.81
C HIS A 121 -7.17 11.46 14.12
N ASP A 122 -7.33 10.31 13.48
CA ASP A 122 -6.54 9.11 13.71
C ASP A 122 -5.04 9.29 13.41
N ALA A 123 -4.20 8.57 14.15
CA ALA A 123 -2.75 8.59 14.04
C ALA A 123 -2.22 7.86 12.78
N ALA A 124 -3.05 7.05 12.13
CA ALA A 124 -2.74 6.34 10.89
C ALA A 124 -2.19 7.25 9.78
N ARG A 125 -2.59 8.53 9.79
CA ARG A 125 -2.04 9.56 8.88
C ARG A 125 -0.52 9.62 8.89
N TYR A 126 0.11 9.47 10.05
CA TYR A 126 1.57 9.61 10.17
C TYR A 126 2.29 8.44 9.52
N ASP A 127 1.68 7.25 9.54
CA ASP A 127 2.27 6.07 8.92
C ASP A 127 2.20 6.16 7.40
N VAL A 128 1.04 6.56 6.88
CA VAL A 128 0.84 6.82 5.44
C VAL A 128 1.75 7.96 4.97
N ALA A 129 1.82 9.08 5.71
CA ALA A 129 2.66 10.22 5.34
C ALA A 129 4.15 9.85 5.27
N ARG A 130 4.67 9.18 6.30
CA ARG A 130 6.07 8.70 6.32
C ARG A 130 6.34 7.70 5.21
N PHE A 131 5.40 6.81 4.93
CA PHE A 131 5.54 5.85 3.85
C PHE A 131 5.67 6.56 2.50
N VAL A 132 4.75 7.47 2.18
CA VAL A 132 4.77 8.24 0.92
C VAL A 132 6.05 9.05 0.78
N GLU A 133 6.47 9.75 1.83
CA GLU A 133 7.72 10.51 1.84
C GLU A 133 8.92 9.60 1.60
N ARG A 134 8.95 8.43 2.25
CA ARG A 134 10.02 7.45 2.09
C ARG A 134 10.15 6.93 0.65
N ILE A 135 9.03 6.60 0.00
CA ILE A 135 9.04 5.99 -1.35
C ILE A 135 9.03 7.01 -2.48
N THR A 136 8.61 8.25 -2.28
CA THR A 136 8.54 9.26 -3.36
C THR A 136 9.54 10.40 -3.20
N GLY A 137 10.09 10.59 -2.00
CA GLY A 137 10.87 11.78 -1.64
C GLY A 137 10.04 13.06 -1.49
N MET A 138 8.71 12.98 -1.61
CA MET A 138 7.79 14.12 -1.47
C MET A 138 7.06 14.05 -0.14
N SER A 139 7.10 15.14 0.64
CA SER A 139 6.32 15.26 1.86
C SER A 139 4.85 15.57 1.50
N PRO A 140 3.87 14.70 1.84
CA PRO A 140 2.48 14.96 1.53
C PRO A 140 1.95 16.20 2.22
N VAL A 141 1.12 16.97 1.53
CA VAL A 141 0.46 18.14 2.12
C VAL A 141 -0.77 17.69 2.90
N ILE A 142 -0.73 17.94 4.21
CA ILE A 142 -1.86 17.73 5.11
C ILE A 142 -2.61 19.05 5.26
N LEU A 143 -3.81 19.13 4.68
CA LEU A 143 -4.59 20.38 4.67
C LEU A 143 -5.18 20.76 6.03
N ALA A 144 -5.51 19.77 6.86
CA ALA A 144 -5.98 19.99 8.22
C ALA A 144 -4.96 20.77 9.08
N GLU A 145 -3.68 20.67 8.74
CA GLU A 145 -2.57 21.32 9.45
C GLU A 145 -2.21 22.71 8.89
N GLN A 146 -2.78 23.10 7.75
CA GLN A 146 -2.53 24.42 7.15
C GLN A 146 -3.34 25.52 7.84
N ALA A 147 -2.71 26.68 8.08
CA ALA A 147 -3.31 27.81 8.78
C ALA A 147 -4.61 28.29 8.10
N SER A 148 -5.70 28.42 8.86
CA SER A 148 -7.01 28.75 8.29
C SER A 148 -7.15 30.16 7.74
N ARG A 149 -6.45 31.15 8.30
CA ARG A 149 -6.50 32.56 7.87
C ARG A 149 -7.93 33.10 7.59
N GLY A 150 -8.95 32.59 8.30
CA GLY A 150 -10.35 32.95 8.11
C GLY A 150 -11.05 32.32 6.89
N LYS A 151 -10.36 31.49 6.11
CA LYS A 151 -10.88 30.80 4.93
C LYS A 151 -11.66 29.54 5.31
N THR A 152 -12.71 29.26 4.55
CA THR A 152 -13.42 27.98 4.59
C THR A 152 -12.52 26.85 4.10
N LEU A 153 -12.89 25.62 4.42
CA LEU A 153 -12.15 24.44 4.00
C LEU A 153 -12.06 24.36 2.45
N VAL A 154 -13.16 24.67 1.75
CA VAL A 154 -13.24 24.70 0.28
C VAL A 154 -12.30 25.75 -0.33
N GLU A 155 -12.21 26.94 0.26
CA GLU A 155 -11.30 28.00 -0.21
C GLU A 155 -9.83 27.62 -0.05
N LYS A 156 -9.47 26.90 1.02
CA LYS A 156 -8.13 26.31 1.15
C LYS A 156 -7.87 25.27 0.07
N PHE A 157 -8.87 24.44 -0.23
CA PHE A 157 -8.78 23.44 -1.28
C PHE A 157 -8.54 24.08 -2.65
N GLU A 158 -9.25 25.15 -3.00
CA GLU A 158 -9.05 25.81 -4.29
C GLU A 158 -7.67 26.46 -4.42
N GLU A 159 -7.15 27.06 -3.34
CA GLU A 159 -5.83 27.70 -3.31
C GLU A 159 -4.68 26.68 -3.40
N HIS A 160 -4.81 25.55 -2.69
CA HIS A 160 -3.74 24.54 -2.62
C HIS A 160 -3.88 23.43 -3.67
N ALA A 161 -5.09 23.15 -4.18
CA ALA A 161 -5.31 22.10 -5.17
C ALA A 161 -5.09 22.53 -6.62
N ALA A 162 -4.71 23.79 -6.88
CA ALA A 162 -4.25 24.21 -8.20
C ALA A 162 -3.00 23.44 -8.65
N ASP A 163 -2.15 23.06 -7.69
CA ASP A 163 -0.91 22.31 -7.89
C ASP A 163 -1.02 20.84 -7.45
N ALA A 164 -2.23 20.38 -7.09
CA ALA A 164 -2.47 18.99 -6.74
C ALA A 164 -2.32 18.09 -7.96
N THR A 165 -1.46 17.08 -7.85
CA THR A 165 -1.32 16.04 -8.89
C THR A 165 -1.91 14.71 -8.45
N TYR A 166 -2.16 14.55 -7.15
CA TYR A 166 -2.71 13.32 -6.57
C TYR A 166 -3.26 13.57 -5.17
N ALA A 167 -4.25 12.77 -4.75
CA ALA A 167 -4.74 12.76 -3.38
C ALA A 167 -4.81 11.35 -2.81
N ILE A 168 -4.48 11.24 -1.53
CA ILE A 168 -4.63 10.03 -0.73
C ILE A 168 -5.65 10.36 0.34
N VAL A 169 -6.75 9.63 0.37
CA VAL A 169 -7.84 9.83 1.33
C VAL A 169 -7.90 8.67 2.31
N LEU A 170 -7.63 8.95 3.57
CA LEU A 170 -7.62 7.98 4.65
C LEU A 170 -8.94 8.05 5.45
N LEU A 171 -9.76 7.03 5.26
CA LEU A 171 -11.05 6.86 5.93
C LEU A 171 -10.85 6.13 7.26
N THR A 172 -10.83 6.88 8.36
CA THR A 172 -10.62 6.37 9.73
C THR A 172 -11.91 6.37 10.57
N PRO A 173 -12.03 5.50 11.59
CA PRO A 173 -13.26 5.33 12.38
C PRO A 173 -13.46 6.46 13.41
N ASP A 174 -13.53 7.70 12.93
CA ASP A 174 -13.67 8.90 13.76
C ASP A 174 -15.09 9.14 14.28
N ASP A 175 -16.09 8.72 13.51
CA ASP A 175 -17.50 8.91 13.80
C ASP A 175 -18.21 7.54 13.93
N VAL A 176 -19.43 7.58 14.47
CA VAL A 176 -20.36 6.43 14.46
C VAL A 176 -21.62 6.84 13.71
N GLY A 177 -22.06 5.98 12.79
CA GLY A 177 -23.20 6.25 11.90
C GLY A 177 -24.13 5.05 11.78
N ARG A 178 -25.38 5.32 11.36
CA ARG A 178 -26.36 4.29 10.98
C ARG A 178 -27.45 4.87 10.10
N VAL A 179 -28.14 3.98 9.37
CA VAL A 179 -29.36 4.33 8.63
C VAL A 179 -30.48 4.67 9.62
N LYS A 180 -31.26 5.71 9.29
CA LYS A 180 -32.43 6.11 10.08
C LYS A 180 -33.41 4.94 10.17
N GLY A 181 -33.81 4.59 11.40
CA GLY A 181 -34.73 3.48 11.67
C GLY A 181 -34.07 2.14 12.00
N ALA A 182 -32.75 1.97 11.83
CA ALA A 182 -32.05 0.72 12.09
C ALA A 182 -31.81 0.40 13.59
N GLY A 183 -32.14 1.33 14.50
CA GLY A 183 -31.84 1.21 15.93
C GLY A 183 -30.35 1.37 16.26
N SER A 184 -30.00 1.58 17.53
CA SER A 184 -28.60 1.79 17.97
C SER A 184 -27.73 0.53 17.90
N ALA A 185 -28.33 -0.66 17.83
CA ALA A 185 -27.60 -1.91 17.62
C ALA A 185 -26.94 -1.99 16.22
N ALA A 186 -27.32 -1.11 15.29
CA ALA A 186 -26.78 -1.04 13.93
C ALA A 186 -25.74 0.08 13.76
N ASP A 187 -25.26 0.68 14.86
CA ASP A 187 -24.18 1.67 14.83
C ASP A 187 -22.91 1.05 14.21
N GLN A 188 -22.34 1.73 13.22
CA GLN A 188 -21.11 1.32 12.53
C GLN A 188 -20.03 2.40 12.63
N PRO A 189 -18.74 2.02 12.66
CA PRO A 189 -17.63 2.95 12.50
C PRO A 189 -17.74 3.69 11.17
N ARG A 190 -17.54 5.01 11.20
CA ARG A 190 -17.72 5.90 10.05
C ARG A 190 -16.54 6.84 9.90
N ALA A 191 -16.15 7.10 8.65
CA ALA A 191 -15.27 8.21 8.33
C ALA A 191 -15.85 9.55 8.80
N ARG A 192 -14.97 10.46 9.25
CA ARG A 192 -15.38 11.83 9.56
C ARG A 192 -16.06 12.47 8.35
N GLN A 193 -17.21 13.12 8.54
CA GLN A 193 -17.97 13.68 7.41
C GLN A 193 -17.17 14.64 6.53
N ASN A 194 -16.28 15.44 7.12
CA ASN A 194 -15.38 16.32 6.38
C ASN A 194 -14.50 15.51 5.41
N VAL A 195 -13.92 14.40 5.86
CA VAL A 195 -13.08 13.52 5.01
C VAL A 195 -13.89 12.96 3.83
N VAL A 196 -15.15 12.59 4.05
CA VAL A 196 -16.04 12.12 2.98
C VAL A 196 -16.37 13.25 1.98
N PHE A 197 -16.54 14.48 2.45
CA PHE A 197 -16.73 15.64 1.58
C PHE A 197 -15.46 15.91 0.75
N GLU A 198 -14.28 15.86 1.38
CA GLU A 198 -12.98 16.07 0.75
C GLU A 198 -12.67 15.00 -0.30
N LEU A 199 -13.09 13.75 -0.07
CA LEU A 199 -13.06 12.68 -1.07
C LEU A 199 -13.83 13.07 -2.34
N GLY A 200 -15.08 13.52 -2.17
CA GLY A 200 -15.91 13.97 -3.28
C GLY A 200 -15.31 15.16 -4.03
N PHE A 201 -14.72 16.11 -3.29
CA PHE A 201 -13.99 17.24 -3.88
C PHE A 201 -12.83 16.78 -4.77
N PHE A 202 -11.96 15.89 -4.28
CA PHE A 202 -10.81 15.42 -5.06
C PHE A 202 -11.21 14.56 -6.25
N PHE A 203 -12.28 13.76 -6.15
CA PHE A 203 -12.82 13.07 -7.33
C PHE A 203 -13.27 14.05 -8.42
N GLY A 204 -13.92 15.15 -8.05
CA GLY A 204 -14.32 16.19 -9.00
C GLY A 204 -13.14 16.98 -9.57
N LYS A 205 -12.14 17.28 -8.75
CA LYS A 205 -11.00 18.12 -9.11
C LYS A 205 -9.92 17.39 -9.91
N LEU A 206 -9.55 16.18 -9.50
CA LEU A 206 -8.42 15.43 -10.06
C LEU A 206 -8.86 14.26 -10.96
N GLY A 207 -10.10 13.81 -10.83
CA GLY A 207 -10.53 12.52 -11.39
C GLY A 207 -10.27 11.36 -10.43
N ARG A 208 -11.01 10.26 -10.61
CA ARG A 208 -10.94 9.09 -9.72
C ARG A 208 -9.62 8.33 -9.83
N ASP A 209 -8.98 8.36 -11.00
CA ASP A 209 -7.68 7.77 -11.30
C ASP A 209 -6.50 8.49 -10.60
N ARG A 210 -6.76 9.66 -10.03
CA ARG A 210 -5.78 10.48 -9.30
C ARG A 210 -6.03 10.53 -7.80
N VAL A 211 -6.85 9.61 -7.29
CA VAL A 211 -7.24 9.56 -5.87
C VAL A 211 -7.18 8.12 -5.35
N ALA A 212 -6.24 7.84 -4.44
CA ALA A 212 -6.21 6.59 -3.69
C ALA A 212 -7.08 6.73 -2.43
N VAL A 213 -7.89 5.71 -2.13
CA VAL A 213 -8.71 5.68 -0.91
C VAL A 213 -8.28 4.53 -0.02
N ILE A 214 -7.79 4.87 1.17
CA ILE A 214 -7.38 3.94 2.19
C ILE A 214 -8.53 3.82 3.22
N ASN A 215 -9.03 2.61 3.46
CA ASN A 215 -10.13 2.37 4.39
C ASN A 215 -9.63 1.66 5.66
N SER A 216 -9.89 2.26 6.82
CA SER A 216 -9.53 1.73 8.13
C SER A 216 -10.69 1.04 8.87
N GLY A 217 -11.49 0.26 8.15
CA GLY A 217 -12.60 -0.51 8.73
C GLY A 217 -13.88 0.28 8.97
N VAL A 218 -14.16 1.29 8.16
CA VAL A 218 -15.38 2.12 8.25
C VAL A 218 -16.40 1.79 7.18
N GLU A 219 -17.67 2.15 7.44
CA GLU A 219 -18.72 2.08 6.43
C GLU A 219 -18.32 2.85 5.16
N LYS A 220 -18.54 2.22 4.00
CA LYS A 220 -18.21 2.78 2.68
C LYS A 220 -19.42 3.57 2.16
N PRO A 221 -19.25 4.79 1.63
CA PRO A 221 -20.38 5.51 1.07
C PRO A 221 -20.97 4.74 -0.13
N SER A 222 -22.30 4.64 -0.20
CA SER A 222 -23.02 3.77 -1.14
C SER A 222 -22.66 4.00 -2.60
N ASP A 223 -22.52 5.27 -3.00
CA ASP A 223 -22.27 5.66 -4.38
C ASP A 223 -20.83 5.39 -4.85
N VAL A 224 -19.92 5.08 -3.93
CA VAL A 224 -18.51 4.78 -4.22
C VAL A 224 -18.12 3.37 -3.78
N HIS A 225 -19.09 2.46 -3.60
CA HIS A 225 -18.80 1.06 -3.26
C HIS A 225 -17.96 0.33 -4.32
N GLY A 226 -18.09 0.71 -5.59
CA GLY A 226 -17.31 0.12 -6.69
C GLY A 226 -15.91 0.70 -6.88
N LEU A 227 -15.41 1.49 -5.93
CA LEU A 227 -14.04 1.98 -5.92
C LEU A 227 -13.09 0.88 -5.40
N ASN A 228 -11.85 0.87 -5.87
CA ASN A 228 -10.79 0.06 -5.27
C ASN A 228 -10.37 0.72 -3.95
N TYR A 229 -10.59 0.04 -2.83
CA TYR A 229 -10.18 0.52 -1.50
C TYR A 229 -8.92 -0.22 -1.08
N ILE A 230 -7.96 0.52 -0.57
CA ILE A 230 -6.76 -0.04 0.07
C ILE A 230 -7.09 -0.25 1.55
N ASP A 231 -7.08 -1.50 2.02
CA ASP A 231 -7.44 -1.80 3.41
C ASP A 231 -6.28 -1.50 4.39
N TYR A 232 -6.58 -0.89 5.54
CA TYR A 232 -5.64 -0.52 6.60
C TYR A 232 -6.28 -0.72 8.00
N PRO A 233 -5.51 -0.89 9.10
CA PRO A 233 -4.18 -1.46 9.11
C PRO A 233 -4.25 -2.95 8.75
N GLY A 234 -3.36 -3.41 7.87
CA GLY A 234 -3.34 -4.80 7.40
C GLY A 234 -3.13 -4.90 5.89
N GLY A 235 -3.17 -6.12 5.34
CA GLY A 235 -3.02 -6.35 3.90
C GLY A 235 -1.65 -5.90 3.33
N LYS A 236 -1.62 -5.63 2.02
CA LYS A 236 -0.43 -5.16 1.29
C LYS A 236 -0.55 -3.68 0.94
N TRP A 237 -1.12 -2.87 1.84
CA TRP A 237 -1.50 -1.48 1.59
C TRP A 237 -0.36 -0.61 1.05
N GLN A 238 0.86 -0.84 1.53
CA GLN A 238 2.08 -0.15 1.07
C GLN A 238 2.33 -0.40 -0.41
N LEU A 239 2.23 -1.66 -0.83
CA LEU A 239 2.42 -2.06 -2.21
C LEU A 239 1.27 -1.59 -3.10
N GLU A 240 0.03 -1.70 -2.61
CA GLU A 240 -1.15 -1.22 -3.34
C GLU A 240 -1.08 0.30 -3.56
N LEU A 241 -0.74 1.06 -2.52
CA LEU A 241 -0.55 2.52 -2.65
C LEU A 241 0.60 2.87 -3.59
N ALA A 242 1.73 2.14 -3.51
CA ALA A 242 2.85 2.34 -4.43
C ALA A 242 2.46 2.11 -5.90
N LYS A 243 1.64 1.08 -6.17
CA LYS A 243 1.10 0.80 -7.51
C LYS A 243 0.23 1.96 -8.02
N GLU A 244 -0.69 2.46 -7.19
CA GLU A 244 -1.60 3.56 -7.54
C GLU A 244 -0.84 4.87 -7.80
N LEU A 245 0.17 5.19 -6.97
CA LEU A 245 1.03 6.35 -7.18
C LEU A 245 1.82 6.23 -8.50
N HIS A 246 2.40 5.07 -8.76
CA HIS A 246 3.14 4.83 -9.99
C HIS A 246 2.23 4.93 -11.23
N ALA A 247 1.04 4.34 -11.20
CA ALA A 247 0.07 4.42 -12.29
C ALA A 247 -0.34 5.87 -12.60
N ALA A 248 -0.31 6.75 -11.60
CA ALA A 248 -0.50 8.18 -11.77
C ALA A 248 0.76 8.94 -12.25
N GLY A 249 1.85 8.26 -12.61
CA GLY A 249 3.09 8.90 -13.07
C GLY A 249 3.87 9.62 -11.97
N ILE A 250 3.70 9.19 -10.72
CA ILE A 250 4.50 9.63 -9.57
C ILE A 250 5.70 8.69 -9.45
N SER A 251 6.91 9.26 -9.32
CA SER A 251 8.12 8.47 -9.16
C SER A 251 8.10 7.76 -7.81
N VAL A 252 8.31 6.44 -7.83
CA VAL A 252 8.33 5.57 -6.64
C VAL A 252 9.65 4.81 -6.61
N ASP A 253 10.39 4.95 -5.50
CA ASP A 253 11.58 4.17 -5.17
C ASP A 253 11.18 2.82 -4.57
N MET A 254 11.19 1.80 -5.43
CA MET A 254 10.85 0.42 -5.08
C MET A 254 11.80 -0.19 -4.04
N ALA A 255 13.03 0.31 -3.92
CA ALA A 255 13.98 -0.15 -2.91
C ALA A 255 13.53 0.16 -1.48
N ARG A 256 12.64 1.13 -1.32
CA ARG A 256 12.20 1.65 -0.03
C ARG A 256 10.80 1.20 0.35
N LEU A 257 10.27 0.16 -0.31
CA LEU A 257 8.90 -0.31 -0.10
C LEU A 257 8.69 -0.99 1.26
N PHE A 258 9.69 -1.68 1.81
CA PHE A 258 9.63 -2.39 3.09
C PHE A 258 10.68 -1.91 4.07
#